data_AF-A0A1B7MDW3-F1
#
_entry.id   AF-A0A1B7MDW3-F1
#
_cell.length_a   1.000
_cell.length_b   1.000
_cell.length_c   1.000
_cell.angle_alpha   90.00
_cell.angle_beta   90.00
_cell.angle_gamma   90.00
#
_symmetry.space_group_name_H-M   'P 1'
#
loop_
_entity.id
_entity.type
_entity.pdbx_description
1 polymer ?
#
loop_
_entity_poly.entity_id
_entity_poly.type
_entity_poly.pdbx_seq_one_letter_code
_entity_poly.pdbx_strand_id
1 'polypeptide(L)'
;MDHNHDSFLLEFLRHEGRGDYAGTTICSNCRLGVPQFRCRDCMGSEMYCQNCIVVLHAQNPTHRIQEWTSSWFTEVSLKNLGLHVQLGHPNGECCLLPERAFNDDFTLIDTNGIHTIGLDFCGCEKAQMRAKQLLCVTWFPATTSDPHTAATFCLLEQYHLLSFEAKVSGYQFYHSIARLTDNTGLCSRKVRQ
;
A
#
# COMPACT_ATOMS: atom_id res chain seq x y z
N MET A 1 -11.16 -16.92 -36.49
CA MET A 1 -11.49 -16.90 -35.05
C MET A 1 -10.19 -16.87 -34.24
N ASP A 2 -9.34 -15.85 -34.42
CA ASP A 2 -8.05 -15.77 -33.69
C ASP A 2 -7.51 -14.34 -33.46
N HIS A 3 -8.03 -13.32 -34.14
CA HIS A 3 -7.59 -11.92 -33.94
C HIS A 3 -7.76 -11.38 -32.51
N ASN A 4 -8.70 -11.93 -31.73
CA ASN A 4 -8.92 -11.46 -30.36
C ASN A 4 -7.86 -12.01 -29.39
N HIS A 5 -7.30 -13.20 -29.65
CA HIS A 5 -6.31 -13.80 -28.76
C HIS A 5 -5.00 -12.99 -28.79
N ASP A 6 -4.51 -12.67 -29.99
CA ASP A 6 -3.31 -11.86 -30.18
C ASP A 6 -3.47 -10.45 -29.60
N SER A 7 -4.66 -9.85 -29.76
CA SER A 7 -4.98 -8.53 -29.19
C SER A 7 -4.92 -8.53 -27.66
N PHE A 8 -5.46 -9.55 -26.99
CA PHE A 8 -5.39 -9.66 -25.53
C PHE A 8 -3.96 -9.90 -25.03
N LEU A 9 -3.18 -10.74 -25.72
CA LEU A 9 -1.77 -10.96 -25.37
C LEU A 9 -0.96 -9.67 -25.47
N LEU A 10 -1.18 -8.86 -26.51
CA LEU A 10 -0.55 -7.56 -26.65
C LEU A 10 -0.92 -6.62 -25.49
N GLU A 11 -2.18 -6.64 -25.04
CA GLU A 11 -2.60 -5.83 -23.90
C GLU A 11 -1.97 -6.29 -22.57
N PHE A 12 -1.82 -7.60 -22.35
CA PHE A 12 -1.09 -8.12 -21.18
C PHE A 12 0.38 -7.67 -21.18
N LEU A 13 1.07 -7.80 -22.32
CA LEU A 13 2.44 -7.33 -22.47
C LEU A 13 2.55 -5.81 -22.30
N ARG A 14 1.54 -5.06 -22.75
CA ARG A 14 1.45 -3.61 -22.56
C ARG A 14 1.46 -3.24 -21.08
N HIS A 15 0.78 -4.02 -20.24
CA HIS A 15 0.76 -3.83 -18.78
C HIS A 15 2.07 -4.20 -18.09
N GLU A 16 2.91 -5.06 -18.67
CA GLU A 16 4.24 -5.36 -18.11
C GLU A 16 5.22 -4.19 -18.29
N GLY A 17 5.06 -3.40 -19.36
CA GLY A 17 5.87 -2.21 -19.65
C GLY A 17 5.16 -0.89 -19.35
N ARG A 18 5.73 0.21 -19.85
CA ARG A 18 5.15 1.56 -19.76
C ARG A 18 3.97 1.79 -20.71
N GLY A 19 3.63 0.82 -21.56
CA GLY A 19 2.55 0.93 -22.56
C GLY A 19 2.61 2.22 -23.37
N ASP A 20 1.48 2.91 -23.47
CA ASP A 20 1.33 4.17 -24.21
C ASP A 20 2.20 5.31 -23.62
N TYR A 21 2.67 5.15 -22.39
CA TYR A 21 3.50 6.12 -21.69
C TYR A 21 5.00 5.91 -21.90
N ALA A 22 5.41 4.95 -22.74
CA ALA A 22 6.83 4.67 -23.00
C ALA A 22 7.58 5.91 -23.52
N GLY A 23 6.96 6.70 -24.40
CA GLY A 23 7.51 7.95 -24.93
C GLY A 23 7.25 9.19 -24.06
N THR A 24 6.49 9.06 -22.98
CA THR A 24 6.10 10.22 -22.15
C THR A 24 7.26 10.65 -21.25
N THR A 25 7.58 11.94 -21.29
CA THR A 25 8.63 12.55 -20.46
C THR A 25 8.08 13.44 -19.34
N ILE A 26 6.75 13.62 -19.28
CA ILE A 26 6.07 14.47 -18.31
C ILE A 26 5.04 13.69 -17.49
N CYS A 27 4.91 14.03 -16.21
CA CYS A 27 3.93 13.46 -15.28
C CYS A 27 2.49 13.63 -15.78
N SER A 28 1.69 12.56 -15.73
CA SER A 28 0.28 12.60 -16.13
C SER A 28 -0.59 13.57 -15.32
N ASN A 29 -0.19 13.89 -14.08
CA ASN A 29 -0.90 14.82 -13.20
C ASN A 29 -0.36 16.26 -13.33
N CYS A 30 0.85 16.53 -12.85
CA CYS A 30 1.38 17.91 -12.80
C CYS A 30 1.99 18.43 -14.11
N ARG A 31 2.16 17.57 -15.13
CA ARG A 31 2.75 17.92 -16.44
C ARG A 31 4.19 18.48 -16.41
N LEU A 32 4.85 18.44 -15.25
CA LEU A 32 6.19 19.02 -15.03
C LEU A 32 7.24 17.97 -14.62
N GLY A 33 6.88 17.07 -13.70
CA GLY A 33 7.83 16.09 -13.15
C GLY A 33 8.10 14.90 -14.07
N VAL A 34 9.19 14.17 -13.80
CA VAL A 34 9.55 12.95 -14.55
C VAL A 34 8.60 11.79 -14.18
N PRO A 35 7.91 11.17 -15.15
CA PRO A 35 6.93 10.10 -14.90
C PRO A 35 7.61 8.74 -14.70
N GLN A 36 8.03 8.43 -13.48
CA GLN A 36 8.76 7.19 -13.14
C GLN A 36 7.92 6.15 -12.38
N PHE A 37 6.81 6.56 -11.77
CA PHE A 37 6.03 5.72 -10.86
C PHE A 37 4.64 5.43 -11.42
N ARG A 38 4.11 4.24 -11.16
CA ARG A 38 2.70 3.91 -11.40
C ARG A 38 2.12 3.15 -10.22
N CYS A 39 0.80 3.16 -10.10
CA CYS A 39 0.08 2.34 -9.15
C CYS A 39 -0.48 1.10 -9.85
N ARG A 40 -0.38 -0.07 -9.22
CA ARG A 40 -0.96 -1.33 -9.73
C ARG A 40 -2.44 -1.48 -9.37
N ASP A 41 -2.86 -0.83 -8.28
CA ASP A 41 -4.21 -1.01 -7.73
C ASP A 41 -5.21 0.05 -8.22
N CYS A 42 -4.72 1.21 -8.68
CA CYS A 42 -5.55 2.20 -9.34
C CYS A 42 -5.98 1.74 -10.73
N MET A 43 -7.15 2.18 -11.16
CA MET A 43 -7.58 2.02 -12.54
C MET A 43 -6.69 2.84 -13.47
N GLY A 44 -6.07 2.18 -14.46
CA GLY A 44 -5.23 2.82 -15.46
C GLY A 44 -3.76 2.37 -15.40
N SER A 45 -2.94 2.93 -16.29
CA SER A 45 -1.50 2.64 -16.37
C SER A 45 -0.65 3.91 -16.48
N GLU A 46 -1.24 5.05 -16.11
CA GLU A 46 -0.61 6.36 -16.11
C GLU A 46 0.67 6.38 -15.28
N MET A 47 1.65 7.12 -15.79
CA MET A 47 2.93 7.32 -15.13
C MET A 47 2.98 8.70 -14.46
N TYR A 48 3.45 8.73 -13.22
CA TYR A 48 3.49 9.89 -12.34
C TYR A 48 4.90 10.16 -11.82
N CYS A 49 5.17 11.40 -11.45
CA CYS A 49 6.35 11.72 -10.65
C CYS A 49 6.12 11.34 -9.18
N GLN A 50 7.22 11.26 -8.40
CA GLN A 50 7.19 10.88 -6.99
C GLN A 50 6.21 11.73 -6.15
N ASN A 51 6.23 13.05 -6.32
CA ASN A 51 5.33 13.93 -5.57
C ASN A 51 3.84 13.65 -5.89
N CYS A 52 3.52 13.50 -7.18
CA CYS A 52 2.14 13.25 -7.59
C CYS A 52 1.64 11.87 -7.13
N ILE A 53 2.48 10.83 -7.21
CA ILE A 53 2.07 9.48 -6.77
C ILE A 53 1.82 9.47 -5.26
N VAL A 54 2.65 10.14 -4.45
CA VAL A 54 2.45 10.24 -3.00
C VAL A 54 1.16 10.98 -2.66
N VAL A 55 0.93 12.15 -3.27
CA VAL A 55 -0.27 12.96 -3.02
C VAL A 55 -1.55 12.22 -3.43
N LEU A 56 -1.56 11.56 -4.59
CA LEU A 56 -2.72 10.80 -5.07
C LEU A 56 -3.08 9.61 -4.15
N HIS A 57 -2.09 9.05 -3.45
CA HIS A 57 -2.26 7.87 -2.60
C HIS A 57 -2.31 8.18 -1.11
N ALA A 58 -2.36 9.46 -0.72
CA ALA A 58 -2.39 9.85 0.70
C ALA A 58 -3.56 9.24 1.48
N GLN A 59 -4.69 8.96 0.80
CA GLN A 59 -5.87 8.32 1.38
C GLN A 59 -5.93 6.80 1.12
N ASN A 60 -5.02 6.26 0.33
CA ASN A 60 -4.96 4.84 -0.02
C ASN A 60 -3.52 4.32 0.17
N PRO A 61 -3.01 4.31 1.43
CA PRO A 61 -1.61 4.06 1.72
C PRO A 61 -1.18 2.59 1.52
N THR A 62 -2.14 1.69 1.28
CA THR A 62 -1.91 0.26 0.99
C THR A 62 -1.82 -0.02 -0.51
N HIS A 63 -2.01 0.95 -1.38
CA HIS A 63 -1.86 0.74 -2.82
C HIS A 63 -0.40 0.40 -3.18
N ARG A 64 -0.24 -0.60 -4.05
CA ARG A 64 1.06 -1.12 -4.50
C ARG A 64 1.61 -0.25 -5.63
N ILE A 65 2.79 0.33 -5.40
CA ILE A 65 3.44 1.26 -6.32
C ILE A 65 4.65 0.59 -6.96
N GLN A 66 4.86 0.89 -8.24
CA GLN A 66 5.99 0.41 -8.99
C GLN A 66 6.81 1.58 -9.53
N GLU A 67 8.14 1.43 -9.47
CA GLU A 67 9.12 2.33 -10.08
C GLU A 67 9.68 1.71 -11.35
N TRP A 68 9.84 2.52 -12.41
CA TRP A 68 10.46 2.10 -13.65
C TRP A 68 11.99 2.23 -13.59
N THR A 69 12.69 1.09 -13.51
CA THR A 69 14.16 1.01 -13.38
C THR A 69 14.92 1.14 -14.71
N SER A 70 14.32 1.80 -15.71
CA SER A 70 14.72 1.88 -17.13
C SER A 70 14.28 0.73 -18.03
N SER A 71 14.19 -0.50 -17.51
CA SER A 71 13.87 -1.70 -18.29
C SER A 71 12.69 -2.53 -17.76
N TRP A 72 12.45 -2.51 -16.45
CA TRP A 72 11.33 -3.21 -15.83
C TRP A 72 10.82 -2.45 -14.60
N PHE A 73 9.63 -2.84 -14.14
CA PHE A 73 9.06 -2.32 -12.91
C PHE A 73 9.57 -3.07 -11.68
N THR A 74 9.93 -2.32 -10.65
CA THR A 74 10.20 -2.85 -9.31
C THR A 74 9.22 -2.27 -8.31
N GLU A 75 8.76 -3.09 -7.35
CA GLU A 75 7.89 -2.61 -6.28
C GLU A 75 8.64 -1.62 -5.39
N VAL A 76 7.96 -0.54 -5.02
CA VAL A 76 8.44 0.46 -4.06
C VAL A 76 7.29 0.82 -3.12
N SER A 77 7.56 0.92 -1.83
CA SER A 77 6.52 1.31 -0.87
C SER A 77 6.27 2.82 -0.95
N LEU A 78 5.02 3.23 -0.72
CA LEU A 78 4.69 4.65 -0.57
C LEU A 78 5.50 5.31 0.56
N LYS A 79 5.81 4.54 1.62
CA LYS A 79 6.73 4.95 2.68
C LYS A 79 8.10 5.37 2.12
N ASN A 80 8.72 4.53 1.29
CA ASN A 80 10.04 4.83 0.71
C ASN A 80 10.00 6.06 -0.22
N LEU A 81 8.84 6.36 -0.79
CA LEU A 81 8.60 7.56 -1.59
C LEU A 81 8.31 8.81 -0.74
N GLY A 82 8.17 8.66 0.59
CA GLY A 82 7.99 9.74 1.56
C GLY A 82 6.56 9.89 2.10
N LEU A 83 5.64 8.97 1.80
CA LEU A 83 4.30 9.03 2.39
C LEU A 83 4.35 8.64 3.88
N HIS A 84 3.90 9.56 4.73
CA HIS A 84 3.60 9.30 6.13
C HIS A 84 2.11 9.55 6.38
N VAL A 85 1.43 8.55 6.93
CA VAL A 85 0.04 8.67 7.36
C VAL A 85 0.04 9.29 8.75
N GLN A 86 -0.66 10.41 8.92
CA GLN A 86 -0.84 11.04 10.23
C GLN A 86 -2.19 10.62 10.83
N LEU A 87 -2.16 10.22 12.09
CA LEU A 87 -3.35 9.80 12.83
C LEU A 87 -3.82 10.86 13.82
N GLY A 88 -5.05 10.69 14.32
CA GLY A 88 -5.57 11.44 15.46
C GLY A 88 -6.17 12.82 15.14
N HIS A 89 -6.15 13.24 13.87
CA HIS A 89 -6.79 14.47 13.40
C HIS A 89 -7.78 14.18 12.25
N PRO A 90 -8.79 15.04 12.04
CA PRO A 90 -9.69 14.96 10.88
C PRO A 90 -8.95 15.05 9.54
N ASN A 91 -9.58 14.54 8.49
CA ASN A 91 -9.04 14.60 7.13
C ASN A 91 -8.73 16.04 6.71
N GLY A 92 -7.51 16.26 6.23
CA GLY A 92 -7.04 17.58 5.77
C GLY A 92 -6.35 18.43 6.86
N GLU A 93 -6.43 18.03 8.13
CA GLU A 93 -5.64 18.64 9.20
C GLU A 93 -4.30 17.91 9.38
N CYS A 94 -3.25 18.66 9.68
CA CYS A 94 -1.93 18.10 10.00
C CYS A 94 -1.69 18.20 11.50
N CYS A 95 -1.16 17.13 12.10
CA CYS A 95 -0.73 17.17 13.48
C CYS A 95 0.54 18.04 13.59
N LEU A 96 0.54 19.02 14.50
CA LEU A 96 1.73 19.85 14.77
C LEU A 96 2.75 19.16 15.68
N LEU A 97 2.34 18.10 16.38
CA LEU A 97 3.17 17.30 17.28
C LEU A 97 3.06 15.81 16.91
N PRO A 98 3.49 15.42 15.71
CA PRO A 98 3.47 14.02 15.29
C PRO A 98 4.55 13.21 16.02
N GLU A 99 4.18 12.03 16.49
CA GLU A 99 5.09 11.01 17.02
C GLU A 99 5.23 9.88 16.00
N ARG A 100 6.42 9.75 15.41
CA ARG A 100 6.71 8.62 14.51
C ARG A 100 6.51 7.28 15.24
N ALA A 101 6.00 6.30 14.50
CA ALA A 101 6.00 4.92 14.93
C ALA A 101 7.41 4.45 15.32
N PHE A 102 7.48 3.48 16.23
CA PHE A 102 8.74 2.99 16.75
C PHE A 102 9.68 2.52 15.62
N ASN A 103 10.92 3.01 15.62
CA ASN A 103 11.93 2.76 14.56
C ASN A 103 11.46 3.06 13.13
N ASP A 104 10.43 3.90 12.96
CA ASP A 104 9.79 4.14 11.68
C ASP A 104 9.34 2.81 11.02
N ASP A 105 8.98 1.80 11.81
CA ASP A 105 8.68 0.44 11.36
C ASP A 105 7.27 0.05 11.77
N PHE A 106 6.30 0.34 10.91
CA PHE A 106 4.91 -0.04 11.12
C PHE A 106 4.43 -0.95 9.99
N THR A 107 3.85 -2.09 10.35
CA THR A 107 3.30 -3.05 9.39
C THR A 107 1.78 -2.96 9.36
N LEU A 108 1.20 -2.70 8.19
CA LEU A 108 -0.24 -2.75 7.96
C LEU A 108 -0.56 -3.93 7.05
N ILE A 109 -1.46 -4.80 7.49
CA ILE A 109 -1.95 -5.94 6.71
C ILE A 109 -3.28 -5.55 6.09
N ASP A 110 -3.39 -5.64 4.77
CA ASP A 110 -4.59 -5.32 4.00
C ASP A 110 -4.91 -6.44 3.00
N THR A 111 -6.08 -6.36 2.36
CA THR A 111 -6.59 -7.37 1.43
C THR A 111 -5.68 -7.60 0.22
N ASN A 112 -4.88 -6.60 -0.16
CA ASN A 112 -3.95 -6.65 -1.30
C ASN A 112 -2.50 -6.99 -0.90
N GLY A 113 -2.18 -7.14 0.39
CA GLY A 113 -0.83 -7.51 0.85
C GLY A 113 -0.46 -7.01 2.26
N ILE A 114 0.81 -7.22 2.60
CA ILE A 114 1.45 -6.76 3.84
C ILE A 114 2.34 -5.57 3.49
N HIS A 115 2.07 -4.43 4.10
CA HIS A 115 2.68 -3.16 3.76
C HIS A 115 3.53 -2.63 4.90
N THR A 116 4.71 -2.11 4.59
CA THR A 116 5.46 -1.26 5.53
C THR A 116 5.06 0.18 5.29
N ILE A 117 4.50 0.84 6.30
CA ILE A 117 3.90 2.18 6.19
C ILE A 117 4.65 3.17 7.10
N GLY A 118 4.91 4.38 6.59
CA GLY A 118 5.34 5.51 7.41
C GLY A 118 4.15 5.99 8.20
N LEU A 119 4.19 5.90 9.53
CA LEU A 119 3.06 6.21 10.38
C LEU A 119 3.46 7.18 11.48
N ASP A 120 2.68 8.24 11.61
CA ASP A 120 2.83 9.24 12.65
C ASP A 120 1.57 9.25 13.53
N PHE A 121 1.72 8.93 14.80
CA PHE A 121 0.67 9.10 15.80
C PHE A 121 0.56 10.58 16.20
N CYS A 122 -0.63 11.01 16.60
CA CYS A 122 -0.80 12.31 17.25
C CYS A 122 -0.20 12.26 18.67
N GLY A 123 0.71 13.18 18.99
CA GLY A 123 1.29 13.41 20.31
C GLY A 123 0.80 14.69 20.99
N CYS A 124 -0.28 15.31 20.50
CA CYS A 124 -0.90 16.47 21.16
C CYS A 124 -1.37 16.13 22.58
N GLU A 125 -1.50 17.13 23.45
CA GLU A 125 -1.93 16.94 24.86
C GLU A 125 -3.27 16.18 25.00
N LYS A 126 -4.20 16.39 24.07
CA LYS A 126 -5.52 15.72 24.03
C LYS A 126 -5.54 14.44 23.19
N ALA A 127 -4.37 13.98 22.74
CA ALA A 127 -4.25 12.80 21.89
C ALA A 127 -4.85 11.57 22.58
N GLN A 128 -5.53 10.75 21.79
CA GLN A 128 -6.02 9.46 22.26
C GLN A 128 -4.87 8.45 22.33
N MET A 129 -5.06 7.35 23.05
CA MET A 129 -4.11 6.24 23.05
C MET A 129 -3.86 5.73 21.61
N ARG A 130 -2.61 5.33 21.31
CA ARG A 130 -2.19 4.85 19.97
C ARG A 130 -3.13 3.83 19.35
N ALA A 131 -3.56 2.83 20.13
CA ALA A 131 -4.53 1.82 19.68
C ALA A 131 -5.87 2.43 19.25
N LYS A 132 -6.38 3.44 19.98
CA LYS A 132 -7.62 4.14 19.62
C LYS A 132 -7.45 4.99 18.36
N GLN A 133 -6.29 5.63 18.18
CA GLN A 133 -6.00 6.38 16.95
C GLN A 133 -6.04 5.48 15.71
N LEU A 134 -5.52 4.26 15.79
CA LEU A 134 -5.62 3.24 14.72
C LEU A 134 -7.06 2.83 14.47
N LEU A 135 -7.83 2.56 15.53
CA LEU A 135 -9.24 2.18 15.41
C LEU A 135 -10.09 3.29 14.76
N CYS A 136 -9.77 4.56 15.01
CA CYS A 136 -10.45 5.70 14.38
C CYS A 136 -10.24 5.76 12.86
N VAL A 137 -9.16 5.17 12.34
CA VAL A 137 -8.89 5.03 10.90
C VAL A 137 -9.15 3.60 10.39
N THR A 138 -10.02 2.85 11.09
CA THR A 138 -10.44 1.48 10.76
C THR A 138 -9.30 0.46 10.66
N TRP A 139 -8.23 0.67 11.43
CA TRP A 139 -7.13 -0.27 11.57
C TRP A 139 -7.17 -0.93 12.95
N PHE A 140 -7.27 -2.25 12.95
CA PHE A 140 -7.28 -3.05 14.16
C PHE A 140 -5.85 -3.36 14.60
N PRO A 141 -5.40 -2.86 15.76
CA PRO A 141 -4.04 -3.09 16.22
C PRO A 141 -3.84 -4.54 16.68
N ALA A 142 -2.66 -5.10 16.42
CA ALA A 142 -2.29 -6.42 16.91
C ALA A 142 -2.05 -6.45 18.43
N THR A 143 -1.63 -5.32 19.01
CA THR A 143 -1.42 -5.13 20.45
C THR A 143 -2.02 -3.80 20.90
N THR A 144 -2.51 -3.73 22.13
CA THR A 144 -3.07 -2.49 22.70
C THR A 144 -1.99 -1.56 23.23
N SER A 145 -0.96 -2.12 23.86
CA SER A 145 0.25 -1.41 24.27
C SER A 145 1.25 -1.37 23.11
N ASP A 146 1.61 -0.16 22.69
CA ASP A 146 2.61 0.12 21.63
C ASP A 146 2.47 -0.75 20.36
N PRO A 147 1.44 -0.50 19.54
CA PRO A 147 1.20 -1.28 18.32
C PRO A 147 2.28 -1.03 17.28
N HIS A 148 2.90 -2.11 16.79
CA HIS A 148 3.82 -2.08 15.64
C HIS A 148 3.21 -2.71 14.39
N THR A 149 2.03 -3.32 14.54
CA THR A 149 1.30 -3.98 13.47
C THR A 149 -0.19 -3.75 13.63
N ALA A 150 -0.88 -3.55 12.52
CA ALA A 150 -2.33 -3.53 12.47
C ALA A 150 -2.85 -4.27 11.22
N ALA A 151 -4.12 -4.63 11.26
CA ALA A 151 -4.88 -5.16 10.12
C ALA A 151 -6.00 -4.18 9.77
N THR A 152 -6.29 -3.95 8.49
CA THR A 152 -7.46 -3.18 8.10
C THR A 152 -8.74 -3.92 8.48
N PHE A 153 -9.82 -3.18 8.79
CA PHE A 153 -11.11 -3.81 9.07
C PHE A 153 -11.63 -4.59 7.85
N CYS A 154 -11.40 -4.09 6.63
CA CYS A 154 -11.75 -4.78 5.39
C CYS A 154 -11.09 -6.18 5.30
N LEU A 155 -9.80 -6.29 5.68
CA LEU A 155 -9.14 -7.59 5.76
C LEU A 155 -9.81 -8.52 6.77
N LEU A 156 -10.16 -8.01 7.95
CA LEU A 156 -10.81 -8.80 9.01
C LEU A 156 -12.21 -9.27 8.60
N GLU A 157 -12.98 -8.43 7.91
CA GLU A 157 -14.28 -8.79 7.33
C GLU A 157 -14.13 -9.91 6.28
N GLN A 158 -13.14 -9.79 5.38
CA GLN A 158 -12.86 -10.83 4.39
C GLN A 158 -12.45 -12.14 5.05
N TYR A 159 -11.60 -12.10 6.08
CA TYR A 159 -11.22 -13.28 6.85
C TYR A 159 -12.44 -13.93 7.50
N HIS A 160 -13.30 -13.13 8.14
CA HIS A 160 -14.50 -13.62 8.82
C HIS A 160 -15.39 -14.41 7.85
N LEU A 161 -15.69 -13.85 6.67
CA LEU A 161 -16.47 -14.52 5.63
C LEU A 161 -15.83 -15.86 5.19
N LEU A 162 -14.54 -15.85 4.85
CA LEU A 162 -13.84 -17.06 4.39
C LEU A 162 -13.69 -18.12 5.47
N SER A 163 -13.61 -17.71 6.74
CA SER A 163 -13.55 -18.64 7.88
C SER A 163 -14.84 -19.46 8.03
N PHE A 164 -16.00 -18.89 7.69
CA PHE A 164 -17.28 -19.59 7.72
C PHE A 164 -17.56 -20.36 6.43
N GLU A 165 -17.36 -19.73 5.28
CA GLU A 165 -17.74 -20.31 3.97
C GLU A 165 -16.82 -21.46 3.57
N ALA A 166 -15.51 -21.33 3.83
CA ALA A 166 -14.49 -22.25 3.33
C ALA A 166 -13.64 -22.90 4.43
N LYS A 167 -13.98 -22.66 5.72
CA LYS A 167 -13.23 -23.17 6.89
C LYS A 167 -11.73 -22.84 6.82
N VAL A 168 -11.40 -21.69 6.23
CA VAL A 168 -10.02 -21.23 6.11
C VAL A 168 -9.52 -20.84 7.50
N SER A 169 -8.43 -21.48 7.94
CA SER A 169 -7.77 -21.09 9.18
C SER A 169 -7.09 -19.72 9.04
N GLY A 170 -6.92 -19.00 10.16
CA GLY A 170 -6.18 -17.73 10.17
C GLY A 170 -4.77 -17.84 9.58
N TYR A 171 -4.10 -18.98 9.80
CA TYR A 171 -2.78 -19.25 9.22
C TYR A 171 -2.84 -19.32 7.68
N GLN A 172 -3.78 -20.08 7.12
CA GLN A 172 -3.94 -20.19 5.66
C GLN A 172 -4.31 -18.86 5.03
N PHE A 173 -5.19 -18.09 5.67
CA PHE A 173 -5.57 -16.76 5.19
C PHE A 173 -4.37 -15.81 5.20
N TYR A 174 -3.67 -15.69 6.33
CA TYR A 174 -2.47 -14.86 6.44
C TYR A 174 -1.39 -15.25 5.43
N HIS A 175 -1.14 -16.55 5.23
CA HIS A 175 -0.15 -17.02 4.27
C HIS A 175 -0.55 -16.70 2.82
N SER A 176 -1.86 -16.66 2.53
CA SER A 176 -2.37 -16.23 1.22
C SER A 176 -2.09 -14.75 0.98
N ILE A 177 -2.33 -13.89 1.98
CA ILE A 177 -1.98 -12.45 1.93
C ILE A 177 -0.47 -12.24 1.82
N ALA A 178 0.33 -13.03 2.55
CA ALA A 178 1.78 -12.97 2.46
C ALA A 178 2.28 -13.32 1.05
N ARG A 179 1.69 -14.33 0.39
CA ARG A 179 2.00 -14.68 -1.01
C ARG A 179 1.53 -13.65 -2.02
N LEU A 180 0.45 -12.90 -1.74
CA LEU A 180 0.07 -11.74 -2.55
C LEU A 180 1.12 -10.62 -2.50
N THR A 181 1.83 -10.51 -1.37
CA THR A 181 2.91 -9.53 -1.18
C THR A 181 4.19 -9.99 -1.87
N ASP A 182 4.60 -11.24 -1.63
CA ASP A 182 5.72 -11.88 -2.30
C ASP A 182 5.44 -13.38 -2.45
N ASN A 183 5.15 -13.79 -3.69
CA ASN A 183 4.89 -15.19 -4.01
C ASN A 183 6.19 -16.00 -4.25
N THR A 184 7.33 -15.32 -4.38
CA THR A 184 8.62 -15.94 -4.68
C THR A 184 9.38 -16.36 -3.42
N GLY A 185 9.06 -15.74 -2.28
CA GLY A 185 9.78 -15.94 -1.01
C GLY A 185 11.20 -15.37 -1.02
N LEU A 186 11.55 -14.56 -2.03
CA LEU A 186 12.86 -13.95 -2.21
C LEU A 186 12.99 -12.66 -1.38
N CYS A 187 11.88 -12.01 -1.00
CA CYS A 187 11.91 -10.91 -0.05
C CYS A 187 11.98 -11.46 1.38
N SER A 188 13.05 -11.12 2.10
CA SER A 188 13.23 -11.49 3.50
C SER A 188 12.06 -10.96 4.34
N ARG A 189 11.21 -11.86 4.85
CA ARG A 189 10.15 -11.51 5.79
C ARG A 189 10.74 -11.31 7.17
N LYS A 190 10.33 -10.23 7.86
CA LYS A 190 10.52 -10.12 9.31
C LYS A 190 9.61 -11.15 9.99
N VAL A 191 10.08 -12.37 10.15
CA VAL A 191 9.42 -13.37 10.98
C VAL A 191 9.75 -13.00 12.43
N ARG A 192 8.76 -12.52 13.19
CA ARG A 192 8.89 -12.47 14.65
C ARG A 192 8.77 -13.90 15.16
N GLN A 193 9.90 -14.48 15.58
CA GLN A 193 9.94 -15.65 16.47
C GLN A 193 9.51 -15.24 17.88
#